data_AF-A0A8H4PYN1-F1
#
_entry.id   AF-A0A8H4PYN1-F1
#
_cell.length_a   1.000
_cell.length_b   1.000
_cell.length_c   1.000
_cell.angle_alpha   90.00
_cell.angle_beta   90.00
_cell.angle_gamma   90.00
#
_symmetry.space_group_name_H-M   'P 1'
#
loop_
_entity.id
_entity.type
_entity.pdbx_description
1 polymer ?
#
loop_
_entity_poly.entity_id
_entity_poly.type
_entity_poly.pdbx_seq_one_letter_code
_entity_poly.pdbx_strand_id
1 'polypeptide(L)' 'MPDTGKHAAAQQAVDILHDISILLNSHLDRRTLSICISMIERGVNPEALAQVVKELRREAQVVDQSSSGTRP' A
#
# COMPACT_ATOMS: atom_id res chain seq x y z
N MET A 1 17.59 19.15 20.58
CA MET A 1 16.15 18.91 20.32
C MET A 1 16.07 17.69 19.41
N PRO A 2 15.50 16.55 19.85
CA PRO A 2 15.50 15.34 19.05
C PRO A 2 14.49 15.51 17.89
N ASP A 3 14.96 15.30 16.67
CA ASP A 3 14.32 14.91 15.39
C ASP A 3 12.83 15.20 15.07
N THR A 4 12.10 16.03 15.83
CA THR A 4 10.68 16.36 15.61
C THR A 4 10.40 16.87 14.20
N GLY A 5 11.33 17.63 13.63
CA GLY A 5 11.23 18.10 12.24
C GLY A 5 11.28 16.97 11.20
N LYS A 6 12.10 15.94 11.43
CA LYS A 6 12.19 14.78 10.51
C LYS A 6 10.94 13.91 10.58
N HIS A 7 10.42 13.69 11.79
CA HIS A 7 9.17 12.96 11.98
C HIS A 7 7.98 13.69 11.34
N ALA A 8 7.90 15.01 11.49
CA ALA A 8 6.87 15.81 10.84
C ALA A 8 6.97 15.77 9.30
N ALA A 9 8.18 15.88 8.76
CA ALA A 9 8.41 15.79 7.31
C ALA A 9 8.03 14.41 6.75
N ALA A 10 8.39 13.32 7.44
CA ALA A 10 8.03 11.96 7.03
C ALA A 10 6.50 11.75 7.03
N GLN A 11 5.82 12.27 8.06
CA GLN A 11 4.36 12.20 8.13
C GLN A 11 3.71 12.94 6.96
N GLN A 12 4.19 14.15 6.67
CA GLN A 12 3.70 14.97 5.56
C GLN A 12 3.95 14.31 4.20
N ALA A 13 5.10 13.66 4.01
CA ALA A 13 5.39 12.92 2.79
C ALA A 13 4.41 11.76 2.59
N VAL A 14 4.09 11.00 3.65
CA VAL A 14 3.09 9.92 3.59
C VAL A 14 1.70 10.45 3.26
N ASP A 15 1.30 11.60 3.81
CA ASP A 15 0.02 12.22 3.50
C ASP A 15 -0.07 12.66 2.04
N ILE A 16 0.96 13.33 1.51
CA ILE A 16 1.02 13.73 0.10
C ILE A 16 0.96 12.50 -0.82
N LEU A 17 1.73 11.45 -0.50
CA LEU A 17 1.73 10.22 -1.30
C LEU A 17 0.37 9.50 -1.25
N HIS A 18 -0.33 9.57 -0.12
CA HIS A 18 -1.67 9.00 0.01
C HIS A 18 -2.67 9.78 -0.86
N ASP A 19 -2.64 11.11 -0.85
CA ASP A 19 -3.49 11.93 -1.72
C ASP A 19 -3.24 11.63 -3.21
N ILE A 20 -1.97 11.48 -3.61
CA ILE A 20 -1.60 11.05 -4.97
C ILE A 20 -2.21 9.66 -5.27
N SER A 21 -2.15 8.72 -4.33
CA SER A 21 -2.69 7.37 -4.52
C SER A 21 -4.21 7.36 -4.73
N ILE A 22 -4.93 8.27 -4.07
CA ILE A 22 -6.38 8.47 -4.26
C ILE A 22 -6.64 9.04 -5.65
N LEU A 23 -5.92 10.10 -6.05
CA LEU A 23 -6.07 10.74 -7.35
C LEU A 23 -5.84 9.75 -8.50
N LEU A 24 -4.87 8.84 -8.34
CA LEU A 24 -4.54 7.81 -9.32
C LEU A 24 -5.43 6.56 -9.22
N ASN A 25 -6.42 6.54 -8.32
CA ASN A 25 -7.26 5.37 -8.05
C ASN A 25 -6.44 4.07 -7.84
N SER A 26 -5.30 4.17 -7.15
CA SER A 26 -4.47 2.99 -6.84
C SER A 26 -5.09 2.12 -5.73
N HIS A 27 -6.11 2.65 -5.05
CA HIS A 27 -6.81 1.99 -3.94
C HIS A 27 -5.87 1.50 -2.84
N LEU A 28 -4.77 2.20 -2.57
CA LEU A 28 -3.83 1.86 -1.51
C LEU A 28 -4.24 2.58 -0.22
N ASP A 29 -4.62 1.82 0.80
CA ASP A 29 -4.86 2.38 2.13
C ASP A 29 -3.55 2.89 2.76
N ARG A 30 -3.64 3.91 3.62
CA ARG A 30 -2.49 4.58 4.26
C ARG A 30 -1.52 3.59 4.92
N ARG A 31 -2.03 2.51 5.52
CA ARG A 31 -1.16 1.45 6.10
C ARG A 31 -0.37 0.71 5.03
N THR A 32 -1.00 0.33 3.93
CA THR A 32 -0.37 -0.40 2.82
C THR A 32 0.69 0.47 2.15
N LEU A 33 0.38 1.76 1.95
CA LEU A 33 1.32 2.73 1.39
C LEU A 33 2.59 2.84 2.24
N SER A 34 2.45 2.97 3.57
CA SER A 34 3.62 3.02 4.48
C SER A 34 4.48 1.76 4.41
N ILE A 35 3.87 0.57 4.26
CA ILE A 35 4.61 -0.68 4.08
C ILE A 35 5.37 -0.66 2.75
N CYS A 36 4.73 -0.24 1.66
CA CYS A 36 5.38 -0.14 0.36
C CYS A 36 6.57 0.83 0.38
N ILE A 37 6.42 1.99 1.03
CA ILE A 37 7.50 2.96 1.22
C ILE A 37 8.68 2.31 1.96
N SER A 38 8.43 1.65 3.09
CA SER A 38 9.48 0.97 3.87
C SER A 38 10.19 -0.13 3.07
N MET A 39 9.47 -0.86 2.22
CA MET A 39 10.07 -1.86 1.33
C MET A 39 10.97 -1.21 0.27
N ILE A 40 10.51 -0.13 -0.36
CA ILE A 40 11.26 0.61 -1.37
C ILE A 40 12.52 1.25 -0.76
N GLU A 41 12.41 1.83 0.44
CA GLU A 41 13.55 2.37 1.19
C GLU A 41 14.62 1.31 1.52
N ARG A 42 14.22 0.03 1.61
CA ARG A 42 15.12 -1.12 1.80
C ARG A 42 15.67 -1.69 0.49
N GLY A 43 15.40 -1.04 -0.64
CA GLY A 43 15.93 -1.39 -1.96
C GLY A 43 15.04 -2.32 -2.79
N VAL A 44 13.79 -2.54 -2.39
CA VAL A 44 12.84 -3.32 -3.20
C VAL A 44 12.46 -2.52 -4.45
N ASN A 45 12.48 -3.17 -5.61
CA ASN A 45 12.05 -2.56 -6.87
C ASN A 45 10.53 -2.23 -6.83
N PRO A 46 10.12 -0.98 -7.12
CA PRO A 46 8.73 -0.55 -7.02
C PRO A 46 7.82 -1.20 -8.07
N GLU A 47 8.32 -1.50 -9.27
CA GLU A 47 7.54 -2.14 -10.34
C GLU A 47 7.24 -3.60 -9.97
N ALA A 48 8.24 -4.33 -9.47
CA ALA A 48 8.06 -5.70 -8.97
C ALA A 48 7.09 -5.73 -7.79
N LEU A 49 7.21 -4.79 -6.85
CA LEU A 49 6.29 -4.66 -5.72
C LEU A 49 4.85 -4.41 -6.20
N ALA A 50 4.66 -3.55 -7.20
CA ALA A 50 3.34 -3.30 -7.76
C ALA A 50 2.73 -4.56 -8.40
N GLN A 51 3.53 -5.39 -9.07
CA GLN A 51 3.06 -6.68 -9.60
C GLN A 51 2.60 -7.61 -8.48
N VAL A 52 3.39 -7.74 -7.42
CA VAL A 52 3.04 -8.58 -6.25
C VAL A 52 1.74 -8.10 -5.59
N VAL A 53 1.58 -6.79 -5.38
CA VAL A 53 0.36 -6.22 -4.79
C VAL A 53 -0.87 -6.49 -5.66
N LYS A 54 -0.74 -6.39 -6.99
CA LYS A 54 -1.82 -6.71 -7.93
C LYS A 54 -2.22 -8.18 -7.87
N GLU A 55 -1.24 -9.08 -7.83
CA GLU A 55 -1.51 -10.53 -7.77
C GLU A 55 -2.19 -10.92 -6.45
N LEU A 56 -1.68 -10.43 -5.31
CA LEU A 56 -2.28 -10.71 -3.99
C LEU A 56 -3.74 -10.22 -3.91
N ARG A 57 -4.05 -9.06 -4.51
CA ARG A 57 -5.44 -8.55 -4.57
C ARG A 57 -6.33 -9.44 -5.43
N ARG A 58 -5.82 -9.93 -6.55
CA ARG A 58 -6.54 -10.86 -7.43
C ARG A 58 -6.83 -12.17 -6.72
N GLU A 59 -5.84 -12.77 -6.07
CA GLU A 59 -5.99 -14.00 -5.30
C GLU A 59 -7.01 -13.83 -4.16
N ALA A 60 -6.95 -12.72 -3.41
CA ALA A 60 -7.90 -12.43 -2.35
C ALA A 60 -9.36 -12.37 -2.85
N GLN A 61 -9.60 -11.79 -4.03
CA GLN A 61 -10.92 -11.76 -4.65
C GLN A 61 -11.41 -13.16 -5.05
N VAL A 62 -10.51 -14.03 -5.53
CA VAL A 62 -10.86 -15.42 -5.88
C VAL A 62 -11.25 -16.21 -4.63
N VAL A 63 -10.51 -16.04 -3.53
CA VAL A 63 -10.81 -16.69 -2.25
C VAL A 63 -12.16 -16.22 -1.69
N ASP A 64 -12.42 -14.91 -1.72
CA ASP A 64 -13.70 -14.33 -1.27
C ASP A 64 -14.89 -14.91 -2.05
N GLN A 65 -14.79 -14.95 -3.39
CA GLN A 65 -15.83 -15.54 -4.24
C GLN A 65 -16.04 -17.03 -3.97
N SER A 66 -14.96 -17.79 -3.77
CA SER A 66 -15.03 -19.22 -3.45
C SER A 66 -15.73 -19.50 -2.12
N SER A 67 -15.62 -18.57 -1.15
CA SER A 67 -16.28 -18.70 0.16
C SER A 67 -17.78 -18.35 0.14
N SER A 68 -18.22 -17.53 -0.82
CA SER A 68 -19.63 -17.15 -0.98
C SER A 68 -20.51 -18.23 -1.65
N GLY A 69 -19.89 -19.24 -2.28
CA GLY A 69 -20.57 -20.32 -3.01
C GLY A 69 -21.00 -21.53 -2.19
N THR A 70 -20.80 -21.55 -0.87
CA THR A 70 -21.04 -22.75 -0.01
C THR A 70 -22.11 -22.54 1.07
N ARG A 71 -23.06 -21.63 0.90
CA ARG A 71 -24.19 -21.53 1.83
C ARG A 71 -25.37 -22.38 1.34
N PRO A 72 -25.73 -23.49 2.01
CA PRO A 72 -26.95 -24.27 1.71
C PRO A 72 -28.23 -23.48 2.04
#